data_AF-A0A1C5RYV3-F1
#
_entry.id   AF-A0A1C5RYV3-F1
#
_cell.length_a   1.000
_cell.length_b   1.000
_cell.length_c   1.000
_cell.angle_alpha   90.00
_cell.angle_beta   90.00
_cell.angle_gamma   90.00
#
_symmetry.space_group_name_H-M   'P 1'
#
loop_
_entity.id
_entity.type
_entity.pdbx_description
1 polymer ?
#
loop_
_entity_poly.entity_id
_entity_poly.type
_entity_poly.pdbx_seq_one_letter_code
_entity_poly.pdbx_strand_id
1 'polypeptide(L)'
;MDKNVLIQYVEMKEEIKDLRRRIHENERELAKLENMIVTDSVTRGKRGKKPLGTVKITGRPTAAIALKQKLLKKRNDRLTALEAELLELTNQAEEYIETIPKSELRIMFRFYFLDGMSYLKVAKQMNRMFPKREIKYTDENVKKRIQRYFENVPQCPDEKC
;
A
#
# COMPACT_ATOMS: atom_id res chain seq x y z
N MET A 1 4.77 -16.57 -19.11
CA MET A 1 4.77 -15.63 -17.98
C MET A 1 5.55 -14.40 -18.39
N ASP A 2 4.87 -13.25 -18.40
CA ASP A 2 5.46 -12.00 -18.86
C ASP A 2 6.20 -11.29 -17.73
N LYS A 3 7.29 -10.60 -18.09
CA LYS A 3 8.07 -9.73 -17.17
C LYS A 3 7.18 -8.74 -16.41
N ASN A 4 6.05 -8.35 -17.00
CA ASN A 4 5.12 -7.37 -16.44
C ASN A 4 4.46 -7.81 -15.13
N VAL A 5 4.43 -9.12 -14.82
CA VAL A 5 3.85 -9.63 -13.57
C VAL A 5 4.53 -9.04 -12.33
N LEU A 6 5.86 -8.88 -12.37
CA LEU A 6 6.61 -8.29 -11.26
C LEU A 6 6.32 -6.80 -11.06
N ILE A 7 6.05 -6.08 -12.16
CA ILE A 7 5.72 -4.65 -12.12
C ILE A 7 4.30 -4.48 -11.56
N GLN A 8 3.34 -5.23 -12.09
CA GLN A 8 1.95 -5.23 -11.63
C GLN A 8 1.85 -5.59 -10.14
N TYR A 9 2.65 -6.56 -9.68
CA TYR A 9 2.70 -6.92 -8.26
C TYR A 9 3.12 -5.74 -7.37
N VAL A 10 4.15 -4.98 -7.76
CA VAL A 10 4.62 -3.82 -6.99
C VAL A 10 3.58 -2.70 -7.00
N GLU A 11 3.03 -2.38 -8.16
CA GLU A 11 1.99 -1.34 -8.30
C GLU A 11 0.77 -1.67 -7.43
N MET A 12 0.30 -2.92 -7.47
CA MET A 12 -0.87 -3.33 -6.69
C MET A 12 -0.60 -3.34 -5.18
N LYS A 13 0.63 -3.67 -4.77
CA LYS A 13 1.06 -3.58 -3.36
C LYS A 13 1.05 -2.12 -2.87
N GLU A 14 1.45 -1.17 -3.70
CA GLU A 14 1.37 0.26 -3.40
C GLU A 14 -0.09 0.75 -3.36
N GLU A 15 -0.94 0.30 -4.28
CA GLU A 15 -2.37 0.61 -4.30
C GLU A 15 -3.06 0.15 -3.01
N ILE A 16 -2.84 -1.10 -2.59
CA ILE A 16 -3.41 -1.65 -1.35
C ILE A 16 -2.93 -0.85 -0.13
N LYS A 17 -1.66 -0.45 -0.11
CA LYS A 17 -1.11 0.37 0.98
C LYS A 17 -1.79 1.73 1.07
N ASP A 18 -2.01 2.39 -0.07
CA ASP A 18 -2.72 3.67 -0.09
C ASP A 18 -4.21 3.52 0.28
N LEU A 19 -4.88 2.47 -0.20
CA LEU A 19 -6.27 2.17 0.17
C LEU A 19 -6.41 1.94 1.67
N ARG A 20 -5.52 1.16 2.30
CA ARG A 20 -5.51 0.97 3.76
C ARG A 20 -5.36 2.29 4.51
N ARG A 21 -4.47 3.17 4.05
CA ARG A 21 -4.30 4.51 4.64
C ARG A 21 -5.60 5.32 4.55
N ARG A 22 -6.25 5.36 3.39
CA ARG A 22 -7.51 6.08 3.19
C ARG A 22 -8.64 5.51 4.04
N ILE A 23 -8.73 4.19 4.17
CA ILE A 23 -9.71 3.53 5.04
C ILE A 23 -9.48 3.98 6.50
N HIS A 24 -8.24 3.93 6.97
CA HIS A 24 -7.88 4.36 8.31
C HIS A 24 -8.23 5.83 8.58
N GLU A 25 -8.00 6.73 7.62
CA GLU A 25 -8.40 8.14 7.73
C GLU A 25 -9.93 8.27 7.85
N ASN A 26 -10.70 7.54 7.04
CA ASN A 26 -12.16 7.53 7.12
C ASN A 26 -12.69 6.95 8.45
N GLU A 27 -12.03 5.93 9.00
CA GLU A 27 -12.36 5.37 10.33
C GLU A 27 -12.12 6.39 11.44
N ARG A 28 -11.00 7.12 11.41
CA ARG A 28 -10.72 8.20 12.37
C ARG A 28 -11.77 9.29 12.30
N GLU A 29 -12.22 9.66 11.11
CA GLU A 29 -13.29 10.63 10.94
C GLU A 29 -14.65 10.10 11.41
N LEU A 30 -14.94 8.81 11.18
CA LEU A 30 -16.14 8.18 11.72
C LEU A 30 -16.12 8.24 13.25
N ALA A 31 -15.02 7.86 13.90
CA ALA A 31 -14.88 7.94 15.35
C ALA A 31 -15.10 9.37 15.89
N LYS A 32 -14.65 10.41 15.17
CA LYS A 32 -14.93 11.81 15.53
C LYS A 32 -16.42 12.13 15.46
N LEU A 33 -17.10 11.73 14.39
CA LEU A 33 -18.56 11.92 14.25
C LEU A 33 -19.34 11.16 15.32
N GLU A 34 -18.86 9.98 15.69
CA GLU A 34 -19.45 9.15 16.73
C GLU A 34 -19.33 9.80 18.12
N ASN A 35 -18.23 10.49 18.40
CA ASN A 35 -18.02 11.20 19.66
C ASN A 35 -18.62 12.61 19.66
N MET A 36 -19.17 13.09 18.54
CA MET A 36 -19.74 14.43 18.43
C MET A 36 -21.16 14.49 19.00
N ILE A 37 -21.33 15.26 20.08
CA ILE A 37 -22.64 15.60 20.65
C ILE A 37 -22.93 17.06 20.27
N VAL A 38 -23.98 17.26 19.48
CA VAL A 38 -24.47 18.60 19.14
C VAL A 38 -25.47 19.03 20.21
N THR A 39 -25.27 20.20 20.80
CA THR A 39 -26.19 20.76 21.79
C THR A 39 -26.72 22.08 21.28
N ASP A 40 -28.04 22.24 21.25
CA ASP A 40 -28.71 23.49 20.89
C ASP A 40 -29.64 23.94 22.03
N SER A 41 -29.89 25.25 22.13
CA SER A 41 -30.72 25.84 23.18
C SER A 41 -31.95 26.50 22.57
N VAL A 42 -33.12 25.91 22.80
CA VAL A 42 -34.39 26.41 22.28
C VAL A 42 -35.19 27.12 23.38
N THR A 43 -35.88 28.21 23.01
CA THR A 43 -36.72 28.96 23.96
C THR A 43 -38.10 28.31 24.09
N ARG A 44 -38.59 28.10 25.31
CA ARG A 44 -39.91 27.48 25.62
C ARG A 44 -41.13 28.38 25.29
N GLY A 45 -40.96 29.37 24.42
CA GLY A 45 -41.96 30.41 24.14
C GLY A 45 -41.74 31.72 24.90
N LYS A 46 -42.60 32.70 24.68
CA LYS A 46 -42.56 34.04 25.28
C LYS A 46 -43.90 34.39 25.93
N ARG A 47 -43.88 35.10 27.06
CA ARG A 47 -45.06 35.74 27.65
C ARG A 47 -44.85 37.27 27.58
N GLY A 48 -45.54 37.92 26.65
CA GLY A 48 -45.25 39.31 26.29
C GLY A 48 -43.83 39.46 25.71
N LYS A 49 -43.06 40.46 26.18
CA LYS A 49 -41.66 40.67 25.74
C LYS A 49 -40.63 39.74 26.42
N LYS A 50 -41.01 38.93 27.42
CA LYS A 50 -40.08 38.08 28.19
C LYS A 50 -40.15 36.60 27.75
N PRO A 51 -39.00 35.94 27.50
CA PRO A 51 -38.96 34.50 27.26
C PRO A 51 -39.28 33.69 28.52
N LEU A 52 -40.00 32.57 28.35
CA LEU A 52 -40.47 31.69 29.43
C LEU A 52 -39.37 30.77 30.00
N GLY A 53 -38.24 30.67 29.31
CA GLY A 53 -37.09 29.83 29.68
C GLY A 53 -36.46 29.17 28.45
N THR A 54 -35.29 28.55 28.63
CA THR A 54 -34.56 27.84 27.57
C THR A 54 -34.35 26.38 27.96
N VAL A 55 -34.44 25.47 26.98
CA VAL A 55 -34.14 24.04 27.14
C VAL A 55 -32.99 23.69 26.21
N LYS A 56 -32.04 22.91 26.73
CA LYS A 56 -30.96 22.35 25.92
C LYS A 56 -31.43 21.03 25.31
N ILE A 57 -31.36 20.94 23.99
CA ILE A 57 -31.59 19.72 23.22
C ILE A 57 -30.22 19.20 22.79
N THR A 58 -29.96 17.93 23.04
CA THR A 58 -28.75 17.25 22.56
C THR A 58 -29.11 16.27 21.45
N GLY A 59 -28.24 16.15 20.45
CA GLY A 59 -28.43 15.25 19.32
C GLY A 59 -27.10 14.74 18.77
N ARG A 60 -27.14 13.57 18.13
CA ARG A 60 -25.99 12.96 17.44
C ARG A 60 -26.33 12.82 15.95
N PRO A 61 -25.39 13.04 15.03
CA PRO A 61 -25.65 12.94 13.59
C PRO A 61 -25.73 11.47 13.13
N THR A 62 -26.80 10.76 13.51
CA THR A 62 -27.01 9.34 13.24
C THR A 62 -27.04 9.00 11.74
N ALA A 63 -27.69 9.83 10.92
CA ALA A 63 -27.77 9.62 9.48
C ALA A 63 -26.40 9.70 8.79
N ALA A 64 -25.56 10.67 9.17
CA ALA A 64 -24.22 10.83 8.63
C ALA A 64 -23.30 9.66 9.04
N ILE A 65 -23.41 9.21 10.29
CA ILE A 65 -22.68 8.04 10.80
C ILE A 65 -23.05 6.79 10.01
N ALA A 66 -24.35 6.50 9.85
CA ALA A 66 -24.83 5.32 9.13
C ALA A 66 -24.39 5.32 7.65
N LEU A 67 -24.46 6.47 6.98
CA LEU A 67 -23.99 6.61 5.61
C LEU A 67 -22.49 6.30 5.50
N LYS A 68 -21.69 6.86 6.43
CA LYS A 68 -20.24 6.69 6.43
C LYS A 68 -19.82 5.26 6.75
N GLN A 69 -20.50 4.61 7.69
CA GLN A 69 -20.31 3.17 7.98
C GLN A 69 -20.60 2.30 6.75
N LYS A 70 -21.68 2.59 6.00
CA LYS A 70 -22.01 1.86 4.76
C LYS A 70 -20.94 2.03 3.68
N LEU A 71 -20.40 3.23 3.52
CA LEU A 71 -19.32 3.50 2.56
C LEU A 71 -18.01 2.83 2.97
N LEU A 72 -17.67 2.84 4.26
CA LEU A 72 -16.52 2.13 4.80
C LEU A 72 -16.62 0.63 4.57
N LYS A 73 -17.79 0.03 4.81
CA LYS A 73 -18.03 -1.39 4.54
C LYS A 73 -17.72 -1.74 3.08
N LYS A 74 -18.26 -0.97 2.12
CA LYS A 74 -17.98 -1.16 0.69
C LYS A 74 -16.48 -1.06 0.35
N ARG A 75 -15.77 -0.14 1.01
CA ARG A 75 -14.32 0.01 0.81
C ARG A 75 -13.53 -1.18 1.38
N ASN A 76 -13.95 -1.70 2.53
CA ASN A 76 -13.36 -2.90 3.11
C ASN A 76 -13.62 -4.13 2.24
N ASP A 77 -14.83 -4.30 1.72
CA ASP A 77 -15.16 -5.39 0.79
C ASP A 77 -14.26 -5.33 -0.47
N ARG A 78 -14.04 -4.13 -1.02
CA ARG A 78 -13.12 -3.92 -2.15
C ARG A 78 -11.66 -4.21 -1.78
N LEU A 79 -11.22 -3.82 -0.59
CA LEU A 79 -9.87 -4.10 -0.09
C LEU A 79 -9.65 -5.62 -0.01
N THR A 80 -10.60 -6.37 0.54
CA THR A 80 -10.51 -7.84 0.65
C THR A 80 -10.41 -8.51 -0.73
N ALA A 81 -11.18 -8.03 -1.72
CA ALA A 81 -11.07 -8.55 -3.09
C ALA A 81 -9.68 -8.30 -3.69
N LEU A 82 -9.12 -7.09 -3.53
CA LEU A 82 -7.78 -6.76 -4.00
C LEU A 82 -6.68 -7.54 -3.27
N GLU A 83 -6.85 -7.81 -1.98
CA GLU A 83 -5.92 -8.64 -1.21
C GLU A 83 -5.91 -10.10 -1.71
N ALA A 84 -7.06 -10.63 -2.14
CA ALA A 84 -7.13 -11.95 -2.77
C ALA A 84 -6.44 -11.95 -4.14
N GLU A 85 -6.68 -10.93 -4.98
CA GLU A 85 -5.98 -10.75 -6.26
C GLU A 85 -4.44 -10.63 -6.04
N LEU A 86 -4.01 -9.97 -4.96
CA LEU A 86 -2.58 -9.87 -4.59
C LEU A 86 -1.97 -11.22 -4.30
N LEU A 87 -2.70 -12.11 -3.64
CA LEU A 87 -2.22 -13.45 -3.32
C LEU A 87 -2.01 -14.29 -4.59
N GLU A 88 -2.89 -14.14 -5.58
CA GLU A 88 -2.72 -14.81 -6.86
C GLU A 88 -1.51 -14.24 -7.62
N LEU A 89 -1.36 -12.92 -7.65
CA LEU A 89 -0.22 -12.27 -8.27
C LEU A 89 1.11 -12.58 -7.56
N THR A 90 1.11 -12.79 -6.24
CA THR A 90 2.33 -13.25 -5.53
C THR A 90 2.77 -14.61 -6.03
N ASN A 91 1.84 -15.55 -6.21
CA ASN A 91 2.17 -16.89 -6.69
C ASN A 91 2.75 -16.81 -8.11
N GLN A 92 2.11 -16.03 -8.99
CA GLN A 92 2.61 -15.82 -10.36
C GLN A 92 4.00 -15.15 -10.39
N ALA A 93 4.24 -14.19 -9.49
CA ALA A 93 5.53 -13.52 -9.34
C ALA A 93 6.62 -14.50 -8.85
N GLU A 94 6.30 -15.36 -7.89
CA GLU A 94 7.21 -16.40 -7.39
C GLU A 94 7.55 -17.42 -8.48
N GLU A 95 6.53 -17.95 -9.17
CA GLU A 95 6.70 -18.86 -10.31
C GLU A 95 7.58 -18.22 -11.39
N TYR A 96 7.32 -16.95 -11.72
CA TYR A 96 8.13 -16.23 -12.69
C TYR A 96 9.60 -16.12 -12.25
N ILE A 97 9.85 -15.75 -11.00
CA ILE A 97 11.20 -15.67 -10.44
C ILE A 97 11.90 -17.04 -10.52
N GLU A 98 11.18 -18.14 -10.32
CA GLU A 98 11.75 -19.48 -10.42
C GLU A 98 12.14 -19.92 -11.82
N THR A 99 11.48 -19.39 -12.86
CA THR A 99 11.88 -19.64 -14.25
C THR A 99 13.23 -19.01 -14.62
N ILE A 100 13.74 -18.04 -13.84
CA ILE A 100 14.98 -17.31 -14.16
C ILE A 100 16.21 -18.24 -14.02
N PRO A 101 17.00 -18.47 -15.08
CA PRO A 101 18.06 -19.47 -15.06
C PRO A 101 19.22 -19.10 -14.12
N LYS A 102 19.52 -17.81 -13.97
CA LYS A 102 20.62 -17.33 -13.10
C LYS A 102 20.16 -17.24 -11.64
N SER A 103 20.69 -18.10 -10.78
CA SER A 103 20.38 -18.15 -9.34
C SER A 103 20.65 -16.82 -8.62
N GLU A 104 21.73 -16.13 -8.98
CA GLU A 104 22.10 -14.82 -8.44
C GLU A 104 21.02 -13.74 -8.71
N LEU A 105 20.44 -13.74 -9.91
CA LEU A 105 19.35 -12.82 -10.26
C LEU A 105 18.04 -13.21 -9.55
N ARG A 106 17.78 -14.51 -9.42
CA ARG A 106 16.62 -15.02 -8.68
C ARG A 106 16.59 -14.51 -7.24
N ILE A 107 17.71 -14.63 -6.54
CA ILE A 107 17.85 -14.16 -5.15
C ILE A 107 17.70 -12.63 -5.09
N MET A 108 18.33 -11.90 -6.01
CA MET A 108 18.21 -10.44 -6.11
C MET A 108 16.75 -10.00 -6.30
N PHE A 109 16.00 -10.69 -7.14
CA PHE A 109 14.59 -10.37 -7.42
C PHE A 109 13.67 -10.73 -6.26
N ARG A 110 13.92 -11.84 -5.55
CA ARG A 110 13.21 -12.16 -4.29
C ARG A 110 13.37 -11.02 -3.28
N PHE A 111 14.60 -10.55 -3.07
CA PHE A 111 14.86 -9.45 -2.14
C PHE A 111 14.24 -8.12 -2.56
N TYR A 112 14.23 -7.82 -3.86
CA TYR A 112 13.71 -6.54 -4.33
C TYR A 112 12.18 -6.54 -4.42
N PHE A 113 11.59 -7.49 -5.16
CA PHE A 113 10.17 -7.51 -5.46
C PHE A 113 9.35 -8.06 -4.29
N LEU A 114 9.65 -9.29 -3.83
CA LEU A 114 8.86 -9.94 -2.77
C LEU A 114 9.06 -9.25 -1.42
N ASP A 115 10.32 -9.12 -0.98
CA ASP A 115 10.65 -8.52 0.32
C ASP A 115 10.54 -6.98 0.33
N GLY A 116 10.46 -6.33 -0.84
CA GLY A 116 10.32 -4.88 -0.94
C GLY A 116 11.55 -4.10 -0.44
N MET A 117 12.75 -4.68 -0.50
CA MET A 117 13.97 -4.01 -0.05
C MET A 117 14.47 -2.97 -1.05
N SER A 118 15.04 -1.87 -0.54
CA SER A 118 15.71 -0.89 -1.39
C SER A 118 16.99 -1.45 -2.01
N TYR A 119 17.44 -0.90 -3.14
CA TYR A 119 18.65 -1.36 -3.84
C TYR A 119 19.89 -1.46 -2.92
N LEU A 120 20.05 -0.52 -2.00
CA LEU A 120 21.12 -0.54 -1.01
C LEU A 120 21.03 -1.75 -0.05
N LYS A 121 19.84 -2.07 0.44
CA LYS A 121 19.61 -3.21 1.33
C LYS A 121 19.83 -4.53 0.58
N VAL A 122 19.32 -4.62 -0.65
CA VAL A 122 19.56 -5.76 -1.54
C VAL A 122 21.06 -5.97 -1.75
N ALA A 123 21.81 -4.91 -2.09
CA ALA A 123 23.25 -5.00 -2.29
C ALA A 123 23.99 -5.49 -1.03
N LYS A 124 23.64 -4.97 0.16
CA LYS A 124 24.22 -5.44 1.43
C LYS A 124 23.92 -6.92 1.68
N GLN A 125 22.70 -7.37 1.42
CA GLN A 125 22.30 -8.76 1.64
C GLN A 125 22.95 -9.71 0.62
N MET A 126 23.06 -9.29 -0.64
CA MET A 126 23.78 -10.02 -1.67
C MET A 126 25.27 -10.15 -1.35
N ASN A 127 25.91 -9.10 -0.84
CA ASN A 127 27.31 -9.15 -0.38
C ASN A 127 27.51 -10.12 0.80
N ARG A 128 26.51 -10.23 1.69
CA ARG A 128 26.55 -11.20 2.80
C ARG A 128 26.42 -12.64 2.33
N MET A 129 25.57 -12.90 1.33
CA MET A 129 25.41 -14.25 0.76
C MET A 129 26.57 -14.66 -0.15
N PHE A 130 27.17 -13.70 -0.86
CA PHE A 130 28.27 -13.95 -1.79
C PHE A 130 29.56 -13.23 -1.36
N PRO A 131 30.18 -13.63 -0.23
CA PRO A 131 31.35 -12.94 0.32
C PRO A 131 32.62 -13.13 -0.54
N LYS A 132 32.68 -14.18 -1.37
CA LYS A 132 33.82 -14.54 -2.21
C LYS A 132 33.87 -13.81 -3.55
N ARG A 133 32.92 -12.93 -3.82
CA ARG A 133 32.86 -12.21 -5.10
C ARG A 133 33.93 -11.11 -5.13
N GLU A 134 34.68 -11.03 -6.23
CA GLU A 134 35.72 -10.01 -6.42
C GLU A 134 35.15 -8.58 -6.40
N ILE A 135 34.06 -8.36 -7.12
CA ILE A 135 33.39 -7.06 -7.19
C ILE A 135 32.15 -7.08 -6.28
N LYS A 136 32.16 -6.22 -5.27
CA LYS A 136 31.02 -6.06 -4.35
C LYS A 136 29.81 -5.48 -5.07
N TYR A 137 28.62 -5.87 -4.63
CA TYR A 137 27.38 -5.24 -5.06
C TYR A 137 27.28 -3.84 -4.47
N THR A 138 27.03 -2.86 -5.35
CA THR A 138 26.56 -1.52 -5.01
C THR A 138 25.10 -1.37 -5.38
N ASP A 139 24.43 -0.36 -4.84
CA ASP A 139 23.05 -0.01 -5.18
C ASP A 139 22.88 0.27 -6.69
N GLU A 140 23.81 0.99 -7.32
CA GLU A 140 23.80 1.20 -8.76
C GLU A 140 23.95 -0.09 -9.57
N ASN A 141 24.81 -1.01 -9.12
CA ASN A 141 25.01 -2.30 -9.78
C ASN A 141 23.72 -3.12 -9.79
N VAL A 142 23.03 -3.18 -8.63
CA VAL A 142 21.73 -3.84 -8.49
C VAL A 142 20.69 -3.19 -9.40
N LYS A 143 20.58 -1.86 -9.39
CA LYS A 143 19.63 -1.12 -10.25
C LYS A 143 19.87 -1.40 -11.73
N LYS A 144 21.10 -1.27 -12.21
CA LYS A 144 21.47 -1.52 -13.62
C LYS A 144 21.19 -2.97 -14.03
N ARG A 145 21.40 -3.93 -13.14
CA ARG A 145 21.12 -5.35 -13.42
C ARG A 145 19.63 -5.64 -13.55
N ILE A 146 18.82 -5.08 -12.66
CA ILE A 146 17.36 -5.17 -12.75
C ILE A 146 16.91 -4.53 -14.06
N GLN A 147 17.35 -3.31 -14.35
CA GLN A 147 16.98 -2.60 -15.59
C GLN A 147 17.34 -3.38 -16.86
N ARG A 148 18.58 -3.87 -16.98
CA ARG A 148 19.03 -4.68 -18.13
C ARG A 148 18.18 -5.94 -18.32
N TYR A 149 17.72 -6.55 -17.23
CA TYR A 149 16.88 -7.74 -17.31
C TYR A 149 15.51 -7.43 -17.93
N PHE A 150 14.91 -6.27 -17.61
CA PHE A 150 13.63 -5.85 -18.16
C PHE A 150 13.74 -5.31 -19.59
N GLU A 151 14.74 -4.48 -19.87
CA GLU A 151 14.83 -3.72 -21.14
C GLU A 151 15.49 -4.48 -22.31
N ASN A 152 15.96 -5.72 -22.17
CA ASN A 152 16.71 -6.45 -23.23
C ASN A 152 17.81 -5.58 -23.88
N VAL A 153 18.40 -4.63 -23.13
CA VAL A 153 19.47 -3.80 -23.66
C VAL A 153 20.66 -4.73 -23.95
N PRO A 154 21.21 -4.73 -25.19
CA PRO A 154 22.34 -5.58 -25.52
C PRO A 154 23.43 -5.35 -24.47
N GLN A 155 23.93 -6.45 -23.88
CA GLN A 155 25.14 -6.37 -23.09
C GLN A 155 26.20 -5.79 -24.03
N CYS A 156 26.82 -4.66 -23.64
CA CYS A 156 28.02 -4.19 -24.32
C CYS A 156 28.93 -5.42 -24.50
N PRO A 157 29.45 -5.67 -25.72
CA PRO A 157 30.31 -6.81 -25.94
C PRO A 157 31.43 -6.74 -24.89
N ASP A 158 31.65 -7.83 -24.17
CA ASP A 158 32.86 -7.98 -23.38
C ASP A 158 34.02 -7.74 -24.35
N GLU A 159 34.72 -6.60 -24.20
CA GLU A 159 35.95 -6.35 -24.93
C GLU A 159 36.95 -7.43 -24.50
N LYS A 160 36.97 -8.52 -25.27
CA LYS A 160 38.14 -9.35 -25.42
C LYS A 160 39.17 -8.52 -26.17
N CYS A 161 40.12 -7.95 -25.45
CA CYS A 161 41.47 -7.64 -25.91
C CYS A 161 42.42 -7.84 -24.73
#